data_AF-A0A944NE08-F1
#
_entry.id   AF-A0A944NE08-F1
#
_cell.length_a   1.000
_cell.length_b   1.000
_cell.length_c   1.000
_cell.angle_alpha   90.00
_cell.angle_beta   90.00
_cell.angle_gamma   90.00
#
_symmetry.space_group_name_H-M   'P 1'
#
loop_
_entity.id
_entity.type
_entity.pdbx_description
1 polymer ?
#
loop_
_entity_poly.entity_id
_entity_poly.type
_entity_poly.pdbx_seq_one_letter_code
_entity_poly.pdbx_strand_id
1 'polypeptide(L)'
;MKNSANTYGSIPRFLHWVNALLIILVWFSSNIDDDSILFYWGHMMLGIATLVFTLAQIIWFFVDKKLDPLPDLPKWRKIAIHWNHILIMLIAFLVAASGIFLWQTDQFEDFHELLSTGLVLLFLMHVAGTFLYQFTKGKTLARMGIKFLDKK
;
A
#
# COMPACT_ATOMS: atom_id res chain seq x y z
N MET A 1 3.04 -3.38 20.39
CA MET A 1 1.78 -3.07 19.66
C MET A 1 1.94 -1.81 18.81
N LYS A 2 2.24 -0.67 19.43
CA LYS A 2 2.57 0.61 18.77
C LYS A 2 4.03 0.68 18.29
N ASN A 3 4.34 1.70 17.50
CA ASN A 3 5.69 1.99 17.03
C ASN A 3 6.68 2.28 18.16
N SER A 4 7.96 1.93 17.94
CA SER A 4 9.10 2.46 18.69
C SER A 4 9.84 3.50 17.84
N ALA A 5 10.85 4.19 18.40
CA ALA A 5 11.63 5.19 17.66
C ALA A 5 12.21 4.64 16.35
N ASN A 6 12.61 3.35 16.35
CA ASN A 6 13.38 2.75 15.26
C ASN A 6 12.64 1.62 14.51
N THR A 7 11.50 1.13 15.01
CA THR A 7 10.79 -0.01 14.42
C THR A 7 9.28 0.15 14.48
N TYR A 8 8.59 -0.38 13.48
CA TYR A 8 7.14 -0.38 13.47
C TYR A 8 6.56 -1.39 14.47
N GLY A 9 5.43 -1.01 15.07
CA GLY A 9 4.63 -1.88 15.94
C GLY A 9 4.13 -3.14 15.22
N SER A 10 3.61 -4.11 15.97
CA SER A 10 3.03 -5.33 15.38
C SER A 10 1.76 -5.05 14.56
N ILE A 11 0.90 -4.15 15.04
CA ILE A 11 -0.35 -3.77 14.36
C ILE A 11 -0.10 -3.05 13.03
N PRO A 12 0.69 -1.95 12.96
CA PRO A 12 0.93 -1.26 11.70
C PRO A 12 1.67 -2.13 10.68
N ARG A 13 2.57 -3.04 11.14
CA ARG A 13 3.20 -4.01 10.25
C ARG A 13 2.20 -5.00 9.67
N PHE A 14 1.31 -5.54 10.51
CA PHE A 14 0.27 -6.45 10.04
C PHE A 14 -0.64 -5.78 9.00
N LEU A 15 -1.16 -4.59 9.31
CA LEU A 15 -2.02 -3.83 8.39
C LEU A 15 -1.29 -3.55 7.08
N HIS A 16 -0.04 -3.10 7.13
CA HIS A 16 0.75 -2.84 5.93
C HIS A 16 0.92 -4.08 5.04
N TRP A 17 1.36 -5.21 5.61
CA TRP A 17 1.63 -6.41 4.82
C TRP A 17 0.37 -7.05 4.26
N VAL A 18 -0.74 -7.04 5.02
CA VAL A 18 -2.04 -7.48 4.52
C VAL A 18 -2.49 -6.59 3.37
N ASN A 19 -2.39 -5.27 3.52
CA ASN A 19 -2.81 -4.34 2.48
C ASN A 19 -1.93 -4.45 1.22
N ALA A 20 -0.61 -4.61 1.39
CA ALA A 20 0.31 -4.85 0.27
C ALA A 20 -0.04 -6.13 -0.50
N LEU A 21 -0.38 -7.22 0.21
CA LEU A 21 -0.82 -8.46 -0.43
C LEU A 21 -2.15 -8.28 -1.16
N LEU A 22 -3.13 -7.61 -0.54
CA LEU A 22 -4.44 -7.36 -1.15
C LEU A 22 -4.33 -6.51 -2.43
N ILE A 23 -3.50 -5.46 -2.44
CA ILE A 23 -3.24 -4.64 -3.62
C ILE A 23 -2.68 -5.50 -4.77
N ILE A 24 -1.75 -6.41 -4.48
CA ILE A 24 -1.21 -7.33 -5.49
C ILE A 24 -2.31 -8.26 -6.02
N LEU A 25 -3.13 -8.83 -5.14
CA LEU A 25 -4.18 -9.77 -5.54
C LEU A 25 -5.29 -9.10 -6.36
N VAL A 26 -5.75 -7.91 -5.97
CA VAL A 26 -6.79 -7.18 -6.72
C VAL A 26 -6.28 -6.69 -8.08
N TRP A 27 -5.01 -6.27 -8.15
CA TRP A 27 -4.39 -5.94 -9.43
C TRP A 27 -4.27 -7.18 -10.31
N PHE A 28 -3.77 -8.29 -9.77
CA PHE A 28 -3.63 -9.54 -10.52
C PHE A 28 -4.98 -10.03 -11.02
N SER A 29 -6.04 -9.93 -10.20
CA SER A 29 -7.37 -10.31 -10.66
C SER A 29 -7.85 -9.44 -11.82
N SER A 30 -7.64 -8.11 -11.79
CA SER A 30 -8.01 -7.25 -12.93
C SER A 30 -7.27 -7.53 -14.25
N ASN A 31 -6.21 -8.34 -14.25
CA ASN A 31 -5.41 -8.67 -15.45
C ASN A 31 -5.67 -10.09 -15.99
N ILE A 32 -6.60 -10.83 -15.38
CA ILE A 32 -7.04 -12.12 -15.90
C ILE A 32 -8.26 -11.88 -16.79
N ASP A 33 -8.20 -12.40 -18.01
CA ASP A 33 -9.29 -12.39 -18.99
C ASP A 33 -10.30 -13.52 -18.66
N ASP A 34 -11.14 -13.28 -17.65
CA ASP A 34 -12.19 -14.19 -17.19
C ASP A 34 -13.45 -13.41 -16.81
N ASP A 35 -14.44 -13.45 -17.69
CA ASP A 35 -15.73 -12.74 -17.54
C ASP A 35 -16.72 -13.49 -16.62
N SER A 36 -16.30 -14.56 -15.95
CA SER A 36 -17.19 -15.30 -15.08
C SER A 36 -17.64 -14.45 -13.89
N ILE A 37 -18.90 -14.63 -13.51
CA ILE A 37 -19.47 -13.95 -12.35
C ILE A 37 -18.63 -14.19 -11.08
N LEU A 38 -18.11 -15.42 -10.90
CA LEU A 38 -17.26 -15.77 -9.77
C LEU A 38 -15.99 -14.91 -9.72
N PHE A 39 -15.39 -14.65 -10.87
CA PHE A 39 -14.18 -13.86 -10.97
C PHE A 39 -14.44 -12.37 -10.67
N TYR A 40 -15.52 -11.82 -11.22
CA TYR A 40 -16.01 -10.48 -10.89
C TYR A 40 -16.25 -10.30 -9.38
N TRP A 41 -16.99 -11.22 -8.74
CA TRP A 41 -17.21 -11.18 -7.29
C TRP A 41 -15.91 -11.29 -6.52
N GLY A 42 -14.98 -12.14 -6.97
CA GLY A 42 -13.65 -12.27 -6.38
C GLY A 42 -12.88 -10.94 -6.36
N HIS A 43 -12.81 -10.25 -7.50
CA HIS A 43 -12.18 -8.93 -7.60
C HIS A 43 -12.85 -7.91 -6.66
N MET A 44 -14.19 -7.85 -6.68
CA MET A 44 -14.94 -6.93 -5.83
C MET A 44 -14.71 -7.19 -4.33
N MET A 45 -14.70 -8.46 -3.90
CA MET A 45 -14.44 -8.82 -2.50
C MET A 45 -13.01 -8.46 -2.07
N LEU A 46 -12.01 -8.65 -2.94
CA LEU A 46 -10.64 -8.20 -2.70
C LEU A 46 -10.57 -6.67 -2.59
N GLY A 47 -11.30 -5.94 -3.42
CA GLY A 47 -11.44 -4.48 -3.35
C GLY A 47 -12.04 -4.00 -2.02
N ILE A 48 -13.14 -4.62 -1.58
CA ILE A 48 -13.77 -4.30 -0.28
C ILE A 48 -12.84 -4.61 0.89
N ALA A 49 -12.16 -5.75 0.87
CA ALA A 49 -11.15 -6.08 1.89
C ALA A 49 -10.05 -5.01 1.92
N THR A 50 -9.53 -4.61 0.74
CA THR A 50 -8.53 -3.54 0.61
C THR A 50 -9.02 -2.23 1.23
N LEU A 51 -10.28 -1.85 1.01
CA LEU A 51 -10.88 -0.66 1.60
C LEU A 51 -10.88 -0.72 3.13
N VAL A 52 -11.35 -1.82 3.71
CA VAL A 52 -11.43 -2.00 5.17
C VAL A 52 -10.05 -1.93 5.81
N PHE A 53 -9.06 -2.63 5.26
CA PHE A 53 -7.69 -2.61 5.79
C PHE A 53 -7.00 -1.26 5.58
N THR A 54 -7.26 -0.57 4.46
CA THR A 54 -6.76 0.78 4.21
C THR A 54 -7.35 1.78 5.20
N LEU A 55 -8.65 1.72 5.47
CA LEU A 55 -9.30 2.54 6.50
C LEU A 55 -8.72 2.27 7.89
N ALA A 56 -8.53 1.00 8.26
CA ALA A 56 -7.89 0.65 9.52
C ALA A 56 -6.46 1.22 9.60
N GLN A 57 -5.71 1.19 8.50
CA GLN A 57 -4.37 1.77 8.42
C GLN A 57 -4.37 3.30 8.53
N ILE A 58 -5.32 3.98 7.88
CA ILE A 58 -5.50 5.45 7.98
C ILE A 58 -5.89 5.83 9.41
N ILE A 59 -6.84 5.13 10.04
CA ILE A 59 -7.23 5.36 11.43
C ILE A 59 -6.00 5.16 12.34
N TRP A 60 -5.23 4.09 12.12
CA TRP A 60 -4.03 3.80 12.90
C TRP A 60 -2.95 4.87 12.75
N PHE A 61 -2.83 5.49 11.57
CA PHE A 61 -1.90 6.59 11.33
C PHE A 61 -2.11 7.77 12.29
N PHE A 62 -3.36 8.06 12.68
CA PHE A 62 -3.66 9.13 13.64
C PHE A 62 -3.43 8.73 15.10
N VAL A 63 -3.37 7.43 15.40
CA VAL A 63 -3.21 6.91 16.78
C VAL A 63 -1.75 6.66 17.14
N ASP A 64 -0.92 6.28 16.17
CA ASP A 64 0.45 5.86 16.41
C ASP A 64 1.46 7.02 16.35
N LYS A 65 2.61 6.83 16.98
CA LYS A 65 3.72 7.79 16.89
C LYS A 65 4.41 7.68 15.55
N LYS A 66 4.76 8.83 14.97
CA LYS A 66 5.51 8.92 13.71
C LYS A 66 6.92 8.37 13.92
N LEU A 67 7.36 7.46 13.03
CA LEU A 67 8.73 6.92 13.06
C LEU A 67 9.74 7.96 12.63
N ASP A 68 10.97 7.84 13.12
CA ASP A 68 12.07 8.69 12.67
C ASP A 68 12.43 8.43 11.20
N PRO A 69 12.66 9.50 10.41
CA PRO A 69 13.08 9.36 9.02
C PRO A 69 14.35 8.51 8.89
N LEU A 70 14.52 7.86 7.74
CA LEU A 70 15.75 7.13 7.44
C LEU A 70 16.97 8.07 7.56
N PRO A 71 18.06 7.62 8.22
CA PRO A 71 19.29 8.41 8.32
C PRO A 71 19.91 8.61 6.92
N ASP A 72 20.77 9.62 6.78
CA ASP A 72 21.64 9.81 5.61
C ASP A 72 20.96 9.98 4.24
N LEU A 73 19.67 10.33 4.22
CA LEU A 73 18.97 10.75 3.00
C LEU A 73 18.95 12.28 2.83
N PRO A 74 19.16 12.80 1.60
CA PRO A 74 18.91 14.21 1.30
C PRO A 74 17.43 14.56 1.55
N LYS A 75 17.16 15.80 1.94
CA LYS A 75 15.81 16.25 2.36
C LYS A 75 14.71 15.93 1.34
N TRP A 76 14.97 16.10 0.05
CA TRP A 76 13.99 15.82 -1.02
C TRP A 76 13.59 14.34 -1.09
N ARG A 77 14.51 13.39 -0.84
CA ARG A 77 14.19 11.95 -0.82
C ARG A 77 13.31 11.59 0.37
N LYS A 78 13.56 12.21 1.53
CA LYS A 78 12.71 12.01 2.72
C LYS A 78 11.28 12.49 2.45
N ILE A 79 11.14 13.65 1.79
CA ILE A 79 9.85 14.21 1.37
C ILE A 79 9.17 13.28 0.37
N ALA A 80 9.88 12.82 -0.67
CA ALA A 80 9.33 11.92 -1.68
C ALA A 80 8.83 10.59 -1.08
N ILE A 81 9.61 9.95 -0.20
CA ILE A 81 9.19 8.72 0.48
C ILE A 81 7.94 8.97 1.34
N HIS A 82 7.91 10.09 2.06
CA HIS A 82 6.78 10.44 2.92
C HIS A 82 5.50 10.62 2.11
N TRP A 83 5.56 11.42 1.04
CA TRP A 83 4.41 11.67 0.17
C TRP A 83 3.98 10.44 -0.61
N ASN A 84 4.91 9.61 -1.08
CA ASN A 84 4.56 8.37 -1.79
C ASN A 84 3.72 7.45 -0.89
N HIS A 85 4.06 7.32 0.40
CA HIS A 85 3.25 6.50 1.33
C HIS A 85 1.86 7.11 1.56
N ILE A 86 1.77 8.43 1.73
CA ILE A 86 0.49 9.11 1.92
C ILE A 86 -0.38 8.95 0.67
N LEU A 87 0.19 9.14 -0.52
CA LEU A 87 -0.51 9.00 -1.79
C LEU A 87 -0.99 7.57 -2.02
N ILE A 88 -0.19 6.55 -1.70
CA ILE A 88 -0.67 5.15 -1.77
C ILE A 88 -1.89 4.94 -0.88
N MET A 89 -1.86 5.41 0.38
CA MET A 89 -3.00 5.22 1.29
C MET A 89 -4.25 5.96 0.78
N LEU A 90 -4.09 7.20 0.32
CA LEU A 90 -5.19 8.00 -0.19
C LEU A 90 -5.77 7.42 -1.48
N ILE A 91 -4.91 7.08 -2.45
CA ILE A 91 -5.35 6.56 -3.74
C ILE A 91 -5.91 5.14 -3.59
N ALA A 92 -5.33 4.26 -2.77
CA ALA A 92 -5.90 2.94 -2.50
C ALA A 92 -7.32 3.04 -1.93
N PHE A 93 -7.57 4.00 -1.02
CA PHE A 93 -8.91 4.29 -0.53
C PHE A 93 -9.84 4.73 -1.67
N LEU A 94 -9.41 5.67 -2.53
CA LEU A 94 -10.24 6.18 -3.63
C LEU A 94 -10.52 5.13 -4.72
N VAL A 95 -9.55 4.27 -5.07
CA VAL A 95 -9.74 3.14 -5.99
C VAL A 95 -10.78 2.19 -5.42
N ALA A 96 -10.60 1.73 -4.18
CA ALA A 96 -11.51 0.76 -3.60
C ALA A 96 -12.92 1.34 -3.39
N ALA A 97 -13.03 2.63 -3.03
CA ALA A 97 -14.32 3.30 -2.93
C ALA A 97 -15.01 3.48 -4.29
N SER A 98 -14.28 3.91 -5.33
CA SER A 98 -14.82 4.04 -6.69
C SER A 98 -15.28 2.70 -7.26
N GLY A 99 -14.58 1.59 -6.97
CA GLY A 99 -15.02 0.25 -7.38
C GLY A 99 -16.37 -0.17 -6.79
N ILE A 100 -16.71 0.28 -5.58
CA ILE A 100 -18.05 0.06 -5.00
C ILE A 100 -19.13 0.85 -5.74
N PHE A 101 -18.80 2.05 -6.21
CA PHE A 101 -19.74 2.86 -6.99
C PHE A 101 -19.98 2.30 -8.40
N LEU A 102 -19.01 1.57 -8.99
CA LEU A 102 -19.20 0.87 -10.26
C LEU A 102 -20.33 -0.15 -10.22
N TRP A 103 -20.64 -0.71 -9.04
CA TRP A 103 -21.81 -1.58 -8.89
C TRP A 103 -23.15 -0.86 -9.15
N GLN A 104 -23.17 0.48 -9.05
CA GLN A 104 -24.36 1.31 -9.23
C GLN A 104 -24.37 2.02 -10.58
N THR A 105 -23.20 2.42 -11.08
CA THR A 105 -23.07 3.19 -12.32
C THR A 105 -21.68 3.08 -12.94
N ASP A 106 -21.64 2.97 -14.26
CA ASP A 106 -20.39 2.90 -15.04
C ASP A 106 -19.69 4.27 -15.18
N GLN A 107 -20.30 5.36 -14.69
CA GLN A 107 -19.73 6.72 -14.78
C GLN A 107 -18.35 6.87 -14.12
N PHE A 108 -17.95 5.94 -13.24
CA PHE A 108 -16.67 5.96 -12.55
C PHE A 108 -15.61 5.07 -13.20
N GLU A 109 -15.87 4.42 -14.34
CA GLU A 109 -14.97 3.43 -14.94
C GLU A 109 -13.59 4.04 -15.25
N ASP A 110 -13.55 5.10 -16.05
CA ASP A 110 -12.33 5.84 -16.38
C ASP A 110 -11.60 6.35 -15.12
N PHE A 111 -12.36 6.77 -14.11
CA PHE A 111 -11.80 7.27 -12.86
C PHE A 111 -11.15 6.14 -12.05
N HIS A 112 -11.79 4.98 -11.98
CA HIS A 112 -11.29 3.79 -11.31
C HIS A 112 -10.02 3.28 -12.00
N GLU A 113 -10.01 3.24 -13.33
CA GLU A 113 -8.85 2.84 -14.14
C GLU A 113 -7.66 3.81 -13.95
N LEU A 114 -7.91 5.12 -14.01
CA LEU A 114 -6.88 6.14 -13.78
C LEU A 114 -6.25 6.00 -12.39
N LEU A 115 -7.10 5.87 -11.36
CA LEU A 115 -6.62 5.74 -10.00
C LEU A 115 -5.88 4.42 -9.77
N SER A 116 -6.35 3.31 -10.32
CA SER A 116 -5.72 1.99 -10.16
C SER A 116 -4.35 1.95 -10.85
N THR A 117 -4.25 2.52 -12.05
CA THR A 117 -2.98 2.69 -12.77
C THR A 117 -2.00 3.55 -11.96
N GLY A 118 -2.47 4.68 -11.42
CA GLY A 118 -1.68 5.55 -10.54
C GLY A 118 -1.21 4.83 -9.27
N LEU A 119 -2.09 4.03 -8.66
CA LEU A 119 -1.77 3.23 -7.48
C LEU A 119 -0.65 2.22 -7.77
N VAL A 120 -0.74 1.48 -8.88
CA VAL A 120 0.28 0.51 -9.29
C VAL A 120 1.62 1.20 -9.50
N LEU A 121 1.64 2.35 -10.19
CA LEU A 121 2.86 3.12 -10.39
C LEU A 121 3.49 3.56 -9.06
N LEU A 122 2.70 4.12 -8.15
CA LEU A 122 3.16 4.53 -6.81
C LEU A 122 3.65 3.34 -5.98
N PHE A 123 2.97 2.20 -6.08
CA PHE A 123 3.36 0.96 -5.41
C PHE A 123 4.70 0.44 -5.95
N LEU A 124 4.88 0.42 -7.27
CA LEU A 124 6.15 0.03 -7.89
C LEU A 124 7.28 0.99 -7.50
N MET A 125 7.04 2.30 -7.50
CA MET A 125 8.02 3.29 -7.04
C MET A 125 8.38 3.09 -5.55
N HIS A 126 7.40 2.74 -4.71
CA HIS A 126 7.63 2.40 -3.31
C HIS A 126 8.52 1.17 -3.16
N VAL A 127 8.17 0.07 -3.82
CA VAL A 127 8.94 -1.18 -3.79
C VAL A 127 10.35 -0.93 -4.34
N ALA A 128 10.49 -0.34 -5.52
CA ALA A 128 11.80 -0.04 -6.09
C ALA A 128 12.64 0.85 -5.16
N GLY A 129 12.08 1.92 -4.60
CA GLY A 129 12.79 2.81 -3.68
C GLY A 129 13.22 2.12 -2.38
N THR A 130 12.37 1.26 -1.81
CA THR A 130 12.70 0.52 -0.58
C THR A 130 13.80 -0.52 -0.81
N PHE A 131 13.76 -1.24 -1.92
CA PHE A 131 14.79 -2.21 -2.30
C PHE A 131 16.11 -1.54 -2.68
N LEU A 132 16.07 -0.43 -3.43
CA LEU A 132 17.27 0.36 -3.73
C LEU A 132 17.95 0.83 -2.44
N TYR A 133 17.18 1.30 -1.46
CA TYR A 133 17.74 1.69 -0.17
C TYR A 133 18.26 0.47 0.63
N GLN A 134 17.50 -0.64 0.65
CA GLN A 134 17.87 -1.88 1.35
C GLN A 134 19.27 -2.36 0.95
N PHE A 135 19.56 -2.32 -0.36
CA PHE A 135 20.82 -2.82 -0.90
C PHE A 135 21.97 -1.80 -0.92
N THR A 136 21.72 -0.52 -0.67
CA THR A 136 22.75 0.53 -0.76
C THR A 136 23.07 1.22 0.56
N LYS A 137 22.09 1.41 1.45
CA LYS A 137 22.22 2.37 2.58
C LYS A 137 21.74 1.86 3.94
N GLY A 138 20.96 0.78 4.03
CA GLY A 138 20.58 0.23 5.33
C GLY A 138 19.42 -0.76 5.32
N LYS A 139 18.93 -1.10 6.52
CA LYS A 139 18.00 -2.21 6.77
C LYS A 139 16.54 -1.72 6.85
N THR A 140 15.95 -1.32 5.71
CA THR A 140 14.55 -0.86 5.62
C THR A 140 13.56 -1.98 5.91
N LEU A 141 13.81 -3.20 5.41
CA LEU A 141 12.92 -4.33 5.59
C LEU A 141 12.85 -4.81 7.05
N ALA A 142 13.93 -4.69 7.79
CA ALA A 142 13.93 -5.03 9.22
C ALA A 142 13.07 -4.09 10.06
N ARG A 143 12.93 -2.81 9.65
CA ARG A 143 11.97 -1.90 10.29
C ARG A 143 10.53 -2.40 10.12
N MET A 144 10.25 -3.13 9.05
CA MET A 144 8.97 -3.78 8.73
C MET A 144 8.86 -5.23 9.21
N GLY A 145 9.81 -5.71 10.02
CA GLY A 145 9.77 -7.03 10.65
C GLY A 145 10.42 -8.17 9.86
N ILE A 146 10.94 -7.92 8.66
CA ILE A 146 11.63 -8.90 7.84
C ILE A 146 13.13 -8.82 8.15
N LYS A 147 13.64 -9.74 8.98
CA LYS A 147 15.03 -9.75 9.44
C LYS A 147 15.98 -10.62 8.61
N PHE A 148 15.45 -11.56 7.82
CA PHE A 148 16.27 -12.54 7.10
C PHE A 148 16.99 -11.98 5.86
N LEU A 149 16.62 -10.78 5.40
CA LEU A 149 17.27 -10.08 4.27
C LEU A 149 18.31 -9.04 4.71
N ASP A 150 18.59 -8.97 6.02
CA ASP A 150 19.65 -8.13 6.53
C ASP A 150 20.99 -8.86 6.38
N LYS A 151 21.83 -8.41 5.43
CA LYS A 151 23.25 -8.79 5.44
C LYS A 151 23.84 -8.44 6.81
N LYS A 152 24.64 -9.36 7.36
CA LYS A 152 25.47 -9.13 8.55
C LYS A 152 26.33 -7.89 8.32
#